data_AF-A0A2N4X6N7-F1
#
_entry.id   AF-A0A2N4X6N7-F1
#
_cell.length_a   1.000
_cell.length_b   1.000
_cell.length_c   1.000
_cell.angle_alpha   90.00
_cell.angle_beta   90.00
_cell.angle_gamma   90.00
#
_symmetry.space_group_name_H-M   'P 1'
#
loop_
_entity.id
_entity.type
_entity.pdbx_description
1 polymer ?
#
loop_
_entity_poly.entity_id
_entity_poly.type
_entity_poly.pdbx_seq_one_letter_code
_entity_poly.pdbx_strand_id
1 'polypeptide(L)'
;MKINRHIFTIALLLAIIFNYCWVYSQNKNNASNYLGIPSKAIIRSQNDFVTYSDTVSLKEEIPPVVRSKMKSLIKGSDYSENNLVFKVTYSSSVFIYIFKTYSFSIVRFYLIAYDAKNDRVSTISPSINGKWMENNEQGFSTRLLYEPLIEFQDFDNDNRNEIIIKERVHNGTFYNAVINNYFKLDKYLEFKKVFALESYYKTPIDDCIIRRTLKGRKVISELKCDSHDFSPVGEADLEFSRNVRIKSKNSIDEKYKGLLITGSGLNETVFINKGYSIAY
;
A
#
# COMPACT_ATOMS: atom_id res chain seq x y z
N MET A 1 72.85 -7.87 -10.78
CA MET A 1 71.76 -8.86 -10.81
C MET A 1 70.72 -8.41 -11.84
N LYS A 2 70.66 -9.03 -13.04
CA LYS A 2 69.68 -8.65 -14.08
C LYS A 2 68.36 -9.33 -13.76
N ILE A 3 67.42 -8.59 -13.17
CA ILE A 3 66.04 -9.07 -13.01
C ILE A 3 65.47 -9.26 -14.41
N ASN A 4 65.00 -10.47 -14.69
CA ASN A 4 64.45 -10.83 -15.98
C ASN A 4 63.20 -9.98 -16.26
N ARG A 5 63.25 -9.11 -17.28
CA ARG A 5 62.17 -8.18 -17.63
C ARG A 5 60.81 -8.87 -17.72
N HIS A 6 60.76 -10.13 -18.16
CA HIS A 6 59.53 -10.91 -18.25
C HIS A 6 58.88 -11.19 -16.88
N ILE A 7 59.69 -11.46 -15.85
CA ILE A 7 59.17 -11.70 -14.49
C ILE A 7 58.55 -10.41 -13.93
N PHE A 8 59.18 -9.26 -14.19
CA PHE A 8 58.66 -7.97 -13.77
C PHE A 8 57.32 -7.64 -14.46
N THR A 9 57.21 -7.86 -15.78
CA THR A 9 55.96 -7.62 -16.51
C THR A 9 54.82 -8.52 -16.03
N ILE A 10 55.10 -9.80 -15.75
CA ILE A 10 54.09 -10.73 -15.22
C ILE A 10 53.64 -10.30 -13.81
N ALA A 11 54.56 -9.93 -12.93
CA ALA A 11 54.23 -9.47 -11.59
C ALA A 11 53.37 -8.19 -11.62
N LEU A 12 53.67 -7.26 -12.53
CA LEU A 12 52.89 -6.03 -12.71
C LEU A 12 51.46 -6.31 -13.20
N LEU A 13 51.30 -7.22 -14.19
CA LEU A 13 49.98 -7.64 -14.67
C LEU A 13 49.16 -8.31 -13.58
N LEU A 14 49.77 -9.20 -12.79
CA LEU A 14 49.09 -9.85 -11.67
C LEU A 14 48.67 -8.84 -10.59
N ALA A 15 49.50 -7.84 -10.29
CA ALA A 15 49.16 -6.78 -9.35
C ALA A 15 47.97 -5.94 -9.86
N ILE A 16 47.92 -5.61 -11.15
CA ILE A 16 46.79 -4.89 -11.76
C ILE A 16 45.51 -5.72 -11.68
N ILE A 17 45.57 -7.01 -12.05
CA ILE A 17 44.41 -7.91 -11.99
C ILE A 17 43.92 -8.02 -10.55
N PHE A 18 44.82 -8.21 -9.58
CA PHE A 18 44.47 -8.33 -8.17
C PHE A 18 43.82 -7.04 -7.64
N ASN A 19 44.37 -5.87 -8.00
CA ASN A 19 43.78 -4.59 -7.62
C ASN A 19 42.40 -4.40 -8.25
N TYR A 20 42.23 -4.77 -9.52
CA TYR A 20 40.93 -4.69 -10.21
C TYR A 20 39.90 -5.63 -9.58
N CYS A 21 40.29 -6.87 -9.24
CA CYS A 21 39.44 -7.82 -8.53
C CYS A 21 39.08 -7.36 -7.12
N TRP A 22 40.03 -6.76 -6.38
CA TRP A 22 39.77 -6.20 -5.05
C TRP A 22 38.77 -5.05 -5.14
N VAL A 23 39.02 -4.06 -6.02
CA VAL A 23 38.12 -2.90 -6.21
C VAL A 23 36.74 -3.36 -6.65
N TYR A 24 36.65 -4.33 -7.56
CA TYR A 24 35.37 -4.92 -7.97
C TYR A 24 34.64 -5.63 -6.81
N SER A 25 35.36 -6.39 -5.98
CA SER A 25 34.80 -7.05 -4.80
C SER A 25 34.29 -6.06 -3.75
N GLN A 26 35.06 -5.00 -3.47
CA GLN A 26 34.65 -3.92 -2.57
C GLN A 26 33.42 -3.17 -3.11
N ASN A 27 33.39 -2.88 -4.42
CA ASN A 27 32.23 -2.24 -5.04
C ASN A 27 30.99 -3.14 -5.04
N LYS A 28 31.14 -4.45 -5.21
CA LYS A 28 30.01 -5.39 -5.14
C LYS A 28 29.46 -5.52 -3.72
N ASN A 29 30.33 -5.56 -2.72
CA ASN A 29 29.94 -5.61 -1.31
C ASN A 29 29.31 -4.29 -0.85
N ASN A 30 29.84 -3.15 -1.30
CA ASN A 30 29.24 -1.85 -1.03
C ASN A 30 27.91 -1.66 -1.76
N ALA A 31 27.79 -2.04 -3.05
CA ALA A 31 26.53 -1.98 -3.79
C ALA A 31 25.41 -2.80 -3.14
N SER A 32 25.74 -3.90 -2.44
CA SER A 32 24.76 -4.71 -1.70
C SER A 32 24.23 -4.04 -0.41
N ASN A 33 24.96 -3.04 0.10
CA ASN A 33 24.57 -2.18 1.22
C ASN A 33 23.83 -0.90 0.78
N TYR A 34 23.85 -0.57 -0.52
CA TYR A 34 23.23 0.64 -1.09
C TYR A 34 21.83 0.41 -1.67
N LEU A 35 21.09 -0.62 -1.24
CA LEU A 35 19.73 -0.88 -1.76
C LEU A 35 18.67 0.15 -1.31
N GLY A 36 19.07 1.23 -0.63
CA GLY A 36 18.15 2.28 -0.18
C GLY A 36 17.04 1.78 0.76
N ILE A 37 17.25 0.63 1.40
CA ILE A 37 16.30 0.10 2.41
C ILE A 37 16.76 0.62 3.77
N PRO A 38 15.92 1.42 4.47
CA PRO A 38 16.21 1.87 5.83
C PRO A 38 16.60 0.69 6.74
N SER A 39 17.51 0.89 7.69
CA SER A 39 17.75 -0.11 8.73
C SER A 39 16.64 -0.12 9.78
N LYS A 40 15.93 1.01 9.94
CA LYS A 40 14.89 1.20 10.95
C LYS A 40 13.53 1.47 10.34
N ALA A 41 12.48 0.92 10.96
CA ALA A 41 11.09 1.24 10.69
C ALA A 41 10.58 2.30 11.65
N ILE A 42 9.70 3.17 11.15
CA ILE A 42 9.00 4.18 11.91
C ILE A 42 7.80 3.55 12.63
N ILE A 43 7.61 3.89 13.91
CA ILE A 43 6.49 3.42 14.74
C ILE A 43 5.72 4.66 15.21
N ARG A 44 4.48 4.80 14.73
CA ARG A 44 3.59 5.90 15.11
C ARG A 44 2.75 5.51 16.32
N SER A 45 2.45 6.47 17.19
CA SER A 45 1.57 6.28 18.35
C SER A 45 0.15 5.85 17.98
N GLN A 46 -0.33 6.24 16.80
CA GLN A 46 -1.66 5.89 16.27
C GLN A 46 -1.71 4.49 15.62
N ASN A 47 -0.60 3.74 15.61
CA ASN A 47 -0.52 2.43 14.97
C ASN A 47 -0.90 2.43 13.48
N ASP A 48 -0.30 3.35 12.73
CA ASP A 48 -0.58 3.63 11.32
C ASP A 48 0.72 4.03 10.58
N PHE A 49 0.64 4.35 9.29
CA PHE A 49 1.69 4.95 8.49
C PHE A 49 1.28 6.33 7.92
N VAL A 50 2.25 7.07 7.41
CA VAL A 50 2.03 8.30 6.66
C VAL A 50 2.77 8.26 5.34
N THR A 51 2.39 9.15 4.44
CA THR A 51 3.02 9.27 3.13
C THR A 51 4.24 10.18 3.13
N TYR A 52 4.43 11.00 4.16
CA TYR A 52 5.56 11.92 4.30
C TYR A 52 6.66 11.34 5.19
N SER A 53 7.84 11.95 5.14
CA SER A 53 8.99 11.58 6.00
C SER A 53 8.71 11.97 7.44
N ASP A 54 8.30 11.01 8.26
CA ASP A 54 8.09 11.20 9.70
C ASP A 54 9.43 11.14 10.44
N THR A 55 9.87 12.30 10.92
CA THR A 55 11.14 12.49 11.64
C THR A 55 11.00 12.46 13.16
N VAL A 56 9.76 12.46 13.67
CA VAL A 56 9.47 12.64 15.10
C VAL A 56 9.12 11.31 15.77
N SER A 57 8.48 10.41 15.03
CA SER A 57 8.07 9.10 15.54
C SER A 57 9.26 8.21 15.92
N LEU A 58 8.98 7.26 16.82
CA LEU A 58 9.95 6.27 17.28
C LEU A 58 10.44 5.43 16.10
N LYS A 59 11.68 4.93 16.23
CA LYS A 59 12.32 4.08 15.22
C LYS A 59 12.83 2.81 15.85
N GLU A 60 12.54 1.68 15.22
CA GLU A 60 13.00 0.35 15.65
C GLU A 60 13.76 -0.33 14.53
N GLU A 61 14.77 -1.13 14.85
CA GLU A 61 15.50 -1.94 13.86
C GLU A 61 14.55 -2.89 13.12
N ILE A 62 14.74 -3.02 11.81
CA ILE A 62 13.96 -3.94 10.98
C ILE A 62 14.61 -5.32 11.05
N PRO A 63 13.84 -6.37 11.40
CA PRO A 63 14.33 -7.75 11.41
C PRO A 63 15.00 -8.14 10.08
N PRO A 64 16.12 -8.88 10.09
CA PRO A 64 16.84 -9.27 8.88
C PRO A 64 15.97 -9.98 7.84
N VAL A 65 15.03 -10.83 8.28
CA VAL A 65 14.10 -11.55 7.40
C VAL A 65 13.14 -10.59 6.66
N VAL A 66 12.66 -9.54 7.34
CA VAL A 66 11.83 -8.49 6.74
C VAL A 66 12.66 -7.66 5.75
N ARG A 67 13.90 -7.29 6.10
CA ARG A 67 14.79 -6.57 5.17
C ARG A 67 15.10 -7.40 3.93
N SER A 68 15.35 -8.70 4.09
CA SER A 68 15.54 -9.63 2.96
C SER A 68 14.32 -9.66 2.06
N LYS A 69 13.11 -9.71 2.66
CA LYS A 69 11.86 -9.61 1.90
C LYS A 69 11.75 -8.29 1.12
N MET A 70 12.03 -7.15 1.74
CA MET A 70 12.03 -5.84 1.07
C MET A 70 13.00 -5.82 -0.11
N LYS A 71 14.22 -6.36 0.05
CA LYS A 71 15.20 -6.50 -1.04
C LYS A 71 14.63 -7.28 -2.22
N SER A 72 13.85 -8.34 -1.96
CA SER A 72 13.23 -9.15 -3.02
C SER A 72 12.08 -8.44 -3.76
N LEU A 73 11.49 -7.39 -3.17
CA LEU A 73 10.39 -6.63 -3.77
C LEU A 73 10.86 -5.50 -4.67
N ILE A 74 12.09 -4.99 -4.44
CA ILE A 74 12.73 -3.98 -5.27
C ILE A 74 13.18 -4.65 -6.57
N LYS A 75 12.73 -4.14 -7.73
CA LYS A 75 13.18 -4.61 -9.04
C LYS A 75 14.07 -3.56 -9.69
N GLY A 76 15.25 -3.95 -10.18
CA GLY A 76 16.09 -3.08 -11.00
C GLY A 76 16.48 -1.79 -10.28
N SER A 77 16.17 -0.63 -10.89
CA SER A 77 16.55 0.72 -10.45
C SER A 77 15.54 1.40 -9.52
N ASP A 78 14.72 0.63 -8.79
CA ASP A 78 13.78 1.11 -7.76
C ASP A 78 14.49 1.67 -6.49
N TYR A 79 15.61 2.39 -6.69
CA TYR A 79 16.44 2.94 -5.63
C TYR A 79 16.11 4.41 -5.42
N SER A 80 15.65 4.73 -4.23
CA SER A 80 15.48 6.11 -3.79
C SER A 80 15.84 6.24 -2.33
N GLU A 81 16.52 7.32 -1.97
CA GLU A 81 16.75 7.72 -0.58
C GLU A 81 15.43 8.04 0.15
N ASN A 82 14.32 8.19 -0.59
CA ASN A 82 12.99 8.49 -0.07
C ASN A 82 12.17 7.25 0.31
N ASN A 83 12.79 6.06 0.29
CA ASN A 83 12.14 4.85 0.74
C ASN A 83 11.88 4.94 2.26
N LEU A 84 10.64 4.66 2.66
CA LEU A 84 10.21 4.69 4.06
C LEU A 84 9.68 3.31 4.46
N VAL A 85 9.91 2.95 5.72
CA VAL A 85 9.35 1.74 6.30
C VAL A 85 8.60 2.12 7.56
N PHE A 86 7.36 1.67 7.67
CA PHE A 86 6.57 1.78 8.90
C PHE A 86 6.32 0.39 9.46
N LYS A 87 6.28 0.28 10.80
CA LYS A 87 5.91 -0.94 11.50
C LYS A 87 4.58 -0.69 12.21
N VAL A 88 3.59 -1.50 11.86
CA VAL A 88 2.23 -1.44 12.39
C VAL A 88 1.94 -2.74 13.13
N THR A 89 1.39 -2.64 14.33
CA THR A 89 1.05 -3.79 15.18
C THR A 89 -0.30 -4.35 14.78
N TYR A 90 -0.34 -5.60 14.32
CA TYR A 90 -1.57 -6.32 14.01
C TYR A 90 -2.05 -7.16 15.20
N SER A 91 -1.13 -7.84 15.88
CA SER A 91 -1.35 -8.57 17.13
C SER A 91 -0.10 -8.52 18.01
N SER A 92 -0.13 -9.19 19.17
CA SER A 92 1.02 -9.21 20.09
C SER A 92 2.31 -9.78 19.50
N SER A 93 2.22 -10.64 18.47
CA SER A 93 3.37 -11.25 17.82
C SER A 93 3.43 -11.04 16.31
N VAL A 94 2.40 -10.41 15.72
CA VAL A 94 2.32 -10.19 14.28
C VAL A 94 2.33 -8.69 13.98
N PHE A 95 3.23 -8.29 13.09
CA PHE A 95 3.40 -6.93 12.63
C PHE A 95 3.18 -6.85 11.13
N ILE A 96 2.73 -5.70 10.65
CA ILE A 96 2.66 -5.36 9.24
C ILE A 96 3.69 -4.26 8.99
N TYR A 97 4.68 -4.57 8.17
CA TYR A 97 5.61 -3.58 7.66
C TYR A 97 5.05 -2.99 6.37
N ILE A 98 4.91 -1.67 6.35
CA ILE A 98 4.52 -0.91 5.16
C ILE A 98 5.80 -0.36 4.54
N PHE A 99 6.20 -0.94 3.42
CA PHE A 99 7.39 -0.51 2.69
C PHE A 99 7.01 0.41 1.54
N LYS A 100 7.24 1.71 1.72
CA LYS A 100 7.07 2.73 0.69
C LYS A 100 8.31 2.74 -0.20
N THR A 101 8.10 2.49 -1.50
CA THR A 101 9.15 2.59 -2.51
C THR A 101 8.86 3.71 -3.49
N TYR A 102 9.90 4.40 -3.95
CA TYR A 102 9.82 5.40 -5.01
C TYR A 102 10.71 5.00 -6.20
N SER A 103 10.14 4.92 -7.39
CA SER A 103 10.89 4.60 -8.63
C SER A 103 10.29 5.29 -9.85
N PHE A 104 11.06 6.11 -10.56
CA PHE A 104 10.61 6.82 -11.77
C PHE A 104 9.20 7.44 -11.66
N SER A 105 8.91 8.12 -10.56
CA SER A 105 7.59 8.73 -10.25
C SER A 105 6.45 7.73 -9.95
N ILE A 106 6.77 6.45 -9.80
CA ILE A 106 5.89 5.42 -9.28
C ILE A 106 6.13 5.31 -7.78
N VAL A 107 5.11 5.59 -6.99
CA VAL A 107 5.09 5.32 -5.56
C VAL A 107 4.29 4.05 -5.32
N ARG A 108 4.85 3.10 -4.56
CA ARG A 108 4.15 1.88 -4.13
C ARG A 108 4.30 1.68 -2.64
N PHE A 109 3.26 1.16 -2.03
CA PHE A 109 3.27 0.72 -0.64
C PHE A 109 3.11 -0.79 -0.60
N TYR A 110 4.17 -1.52 -0.29
CA TYR A 110 4.13 -2.97 -0.12
C TYR A 110 3.76 -3.34 1.31
N LEU A 111 2.90 -4.34 1.46
CA LEU A 111 2.52 -4.90 2.76
C LEU A 111 3.31 -6.18 3.02
N ILE A 112 4.01 -6.24 4.15
CA ILE A 112 4.76 -7.42 4.58
C ILE A 112 4.30 -7.78 5.98
N ALA A 113 3.62 -8.91 6.12
CA ALA A 113 3.30 -9.43 7.45
C ALA A 113 4.52 -10.17 8.02
N TYR A 114 4.78 -9.98 9.31
CA TYR A 114 5.90 -10.55 10.03
C TYR A 114 5.44 -11.13 11.35
N ASP A 115 5.70 -12.42 11.56
CA ASP A 115 5.48 -13.14 12.81
C ASP A 115 6.78 -13.19 13.60
N ALA A 116 6.89 -12.34 14.61
CA ALA A 116 8.08 -12.21 15.43
C ALA A 116 8.34 -13.43 16.32
N LYS A 117 7.31 -14.24 16.63
CA LYS A 117 7.48 -15.44 17.45
C LYS A 117 8.20 -16.54 16.69
N ASN A 118 7.90 -16.68 15.40
CA ASN A 118 8.45 -17.75 14.56
C ASN A 118 9.49 -17.23 13.54
N ASP A 119 9.79 -15.94 13.55
CA ASP A 119 10.68 -15.24 12.62
C ASP A 119 10.36 -15.48 11.13
N ARG A 120 9.08 -15.34 10.78
CA ARG A 120 8.57 -15.60 9.41
C ARG A 120 7.90 -14.38 8.82
N VAL A 121 7.98 -14.25 7.50
CA VAL A 121 7.34 -13.17 6.73
C VAL A 121 6.37 -13.74 5.70
N SER A 122 5.43 -12.92 5.25
CA SER A 122 4.52 -13.28 4.17
C SER A 122 5.26 -13.63 2.88
N THR A 123 4.80 -14.65 2.18
CA THR A 123 5.34 -15.05 0.87
C THR A 123 4.88 -14.07 -0.20
N ILE A 124 3.61 -13.67 -0.16
CA ILE A 124 3.04 -12.66 -1.04
C ILE A 124 2.97 -11.33 -0.29
N SER A 125 3.41 -10.26 -0.95
CA SER A 125 3.37 -8.90 -0.44
C SER A 125 2.57 -8.05 -1.41
N PRO A 126 1.25 -7.88 -1.21
CA PRO A 126 0.46 -7.03 -2.08
C PRO A 126 0.99 -5.60 -2.01
N SER A 127 0.85 -4.87 -3.12
CA SER A 127 1.19 -3.47 -3.21
C SER A 127 -0.06 -2.62 -3.45
N ILE A 128 -0.09 -1.45 -2.84
CA ILE A 128 -1.06 -0.40 -3.14
C ILE A 128 -0.35 0.71 -3.90
N ASN A 129 -1.04 1.27 -4.91
CA ASN A 129 -0.50 2.39 -5.67
C ASN A 129 -0.50 3.66 -4.81
N GLY A 130 0.69 4.21 -4.61
CA GLY A 130 0.91 5.36 -3.75
C GLY A 130 0.95 6.71 -4.47
N LYS A 131 0.87 6.73 -5.80
CA LYS A 131 1.18 7.91 -6.64
C LYS A 131 0.45 9.18 -6.17
N TRP A 132 -0.76 9.03 -5.65
CA TRP A 132 -1.63 10.15 -5.24
C TRP A 132 -1.91 10.21 -3.74
N MET A 133 -1.33 9.29 -2.97
CA MET A 133 -1.52 9.24 -1.52
C MET A 133 -0.70 10.33 -0.80
N GLU A 134 0.36 10.83 -1.42
CA GLU A 134 1.11 11.97 -0.89
C GLU A 134 0.19 13.18 -0.82
N ASN A 135 -0.02 13.69 0.40
CA ASN A 135 -1.01 14.70 0.78
C ASN A 135 -0.73 16.10 0.18
N ASN A 136 -0.72 16.20 -1.15
CA ASN A 136 -0.76 17.48 -1.85
C ASN A 136 -2.21 17.91 -2.09
N GLU A 137 -3.05 17.81 -1.06
CA GLU A 137 -4.42 18.37 -1.07
C GLU A 137 -4.42 19.84 -0.66
N GLN A 138 -3.25 20.49 -0.66
CA GLN A 138 -3.12 21.91 -0.41
C GLN A 138 -3.82 22.71 -1.51
N GLY A 139 -4.84 23.47 -1.14
CA GLY A 139 -5.69 24.24 -2.07
C GLY A 139 -7.01 23.59 -2.44
N PHE A 140 -7.26 22.33 -2.06
CA PHE A 140 -8.57 21.71 -2.20
C PHE A 140 -9.46 22.08 -1.00
N SER A 141 -10.70 22.51 -1.27
CA SER A 141 -11.68 22.86 -0.22
C SER A 141 -12.07 21.65 0.65
N THR A 142 -12.00 20.44 0.08
CA THR A 142 -12.26 19.19 0.81
C THR A 142 -11.09 18.24 0.59
N ARG A 143 -10.50 17.79 1.70
CA ARG A 143 -9.54 16.69 1.70
C ARG A 143 -10.27 15.37 1.51
N LEU A 144 -9.75 14.48 0.67
CA LEU A 144 -10.37 13.18 0.42
C LEU A 144 -9.74 12.11 1.31
N LEU A 145 -8.40 12.11 1.42
CA LEU A 145 -7.67 11.10 2.18
C LEU A 145 -7.37 11.60 3.59
N TYR A 146 -7.93 10.93 4.59
CA TYR A 146 -7.68 11.22 6.00
C TYR A 146 -7.00 10.03 6.69
N GLU A 147 -6.10 10.34 7.60
CA GLU A 147 -5.54 9.39 8.56
C GLU A 147 -6.65 8.86 9.49
N PRO A 148 -6.57 7.59 9.96
CA PRO A 148 -5.50 6.63 9.68
C PRO A 148 -5.50 6.08 8.25
N LEU A 149 -4.34 5.72 7.70
CA LEU A 149 -4.21 5.11 6.36
C LEU A 149 -4.29 3.58 6.38
N ILE A 150 -3.95 2.95 7.50
CA ILE A 150 -4.25 1.55 7.83
C ILE A 150 -5.10 1.50 9.11
N GLU A 151 -6.12 0.66 9.10
CA GLU A 151 -7.02 0.42 10.23
C GLU A 151 -7.29 -1.08 10.37
N PHE A 152 -7.74 -1.48 11.57
CA PHE A 152 -8.07 -2.86 11.90
C PHE A 152 -9.50 -2.93 12.40
N GLN A 153 -10.32 -3.74 11.75
CA GLN A 153 -11.73 -3.87 12.10
C GLN A 153 -12.21 -5.29 11.78
N ASP A 154 -12.92 -5.91 12.71
CA ASP A 154 -13.72 -7.12 12.46
C ASP A 154 -15.08 -6.69 11.89
N PHE A 155 -15.25 -6.84 10.57
CA PHE A 155 -16.51 -6.44 9.91
C PHE A 155 -17.47 -7.61 9.67
N ASP A 156 -17.02 -8.86 9.75
CA ASP A 156 -17.86 -10.04 9.58
C ASP A 156 -18.22 -10.77 10.89
N ASN A 157 -17.76 -10.22 12.03
CA ASN A 157 -17.97 -10.69 13.39
C ASN A 157 -17.40 -12.09 13.64
N ASP A 158 -16.25 -12.40 13.02
CA ASP A 158 -15.54 -13.67 13.21
C ASP A 158 -14.48 -13.62 14.33
N ASN A 159 -14.42 -12.49 15.06
CA ASN A 159 -13.43 -12.14 16.09
C ASN A 159 -11.99 -12.04 15.57
N ARG A 160 -11.82 -11.79 14.27
CA ARG A 160 -10.50 -11.48 13.68
C ARG A 160 -10.58 -10.14 12.97
N ASN A 161 -9.62 -9.28 13.26
CA ASN A 161 -9.56 -8.00 12.58
C ASN A 161 -9.12 -8.18 11.13
N GLU A 162 -9.89 -7.62 10.20
CA GLU A 162 -9.41 -7.33 8.87
C GLU A 162 -8.52 -6.11 8.84
N ILE A 163 -7.66 -6.08 7.83
CA ILE A 163 -6.73 -5.01 7.56
C ILE A 163 -7.37 -4.13 6.48
N ILE A 164 -7.63 -2.88 6.82
CA ILE A 164 -8.18 -1.89 5.90
C ILE A 164 -7.06 -0.94 5.53
N ILE A 165 -6.78 -0.77 4.23
CA ILE A 165 -5.80 0.22 3.77
C ILE A 165 -6.42 1.16 2.76
N LYS A 166 -6.28 2.46 3.02
CA LYS A 166 -6.80 3.52 2.18
C LYS A 166 -5.84 3.78 1.02
N GLU A 167 -6.37 3.81 -0.18
CA GLU A 167 -5.69 4.19 -1.42
C GLU A 167 -6.38 5.45 -1.95
N ARG A 168 -5.61 6.46 -2.34
CA ARG A 168 -6.17 7.61 -3.07
C ARG A 168 -5.97 7.40 -4.56
N VAL A 169 -7.05 7.57 -5.32
CA VAL A 169 -7.04 7.55 -6.77
C VAL A 169 -7.40 8.94 -7.29
N HIS A 170 -6.57 9.43 -8.21
CA HIS A 170 -6.75 10.73 -8.86
C HIS A 170 -6.50 10.59 -10.36
N ASN A 171 -7.46 11.03 -11.17
CA ASN A 171 -7.38 11.06 -12.62
C ASN A 171 -7.90 12.40 -13.16
N GLY A 172 -7.21 13.50 -12.79
CA GLY A 172 -7.59 14.85 -13.17
C GLY A 172 -8.94 15.27 -12.55
N THR A 173 -9.77 15.93 -13.34
CA THR A 173 -11.12 16.36 -12.92
C THR A 173 -12.17 15.26 -13.04
N PHE A 174 -11.86 14.14 -13.71
CA PHE A 174 -12.85 13.11 -14.04
C PHE A 174 -13.14 12.15 -12.88
N TYR A 175 -12.11 11.80 -12.10
CA TYR A 175 -12.26 10.80 -11.06
C TYR A 175 -11.30 11.05 -9.89
N ASN A 176 -11.89 11.21 -8.71
CA ASN A 176 -11.19 11.50 -7.47
C ASN A 176 -11.85 10.69 -6.36
N ALA A 177 -11.12 9.73 -5.81
CA ALA A 177 -11.69 8.79 -4.85
C ALA A 177 -10.68 8.33 -3.79
N VAL A 178 -11.24 7.81 -2.69
CA VAL A 178 -10.53 6.97 -1.74
C VAL A 178 -11.12 5.58 -1.78
N ILE A 179 -10.24 4.60 -1.95
CA ILE A 179 -10.58 3.19 -1.99
C ILE A 179 -10.06 2.54 -0.71
N ASN A 180 -10.95 1.98 0.09
CA ASN A 180 -10.61 1.12 1.21
C ASN A 180 -10.39 -0.29 0.67
N ASN A 181 -9.15 -0.78 0.69
CA ASN A 181 -8.81 -2.15 0.36
C ASN A 181 -8.89 -3.01 1.63
N TYR A 182 -9.73 -4.05 1.62
CA TYR A 182 -9.92 -4.95 2.77
C TYR A 182 -9.15 -6.25 2.55
N PHE A 183 -8.29 -6.62 3.51
CA PHE A 183 -7.52 -7.85 3.49
C PHE A 183 -7.77 -8.67 4.76
N LYS A 184 -7.85 -9.99 4.61
CA LYS A 184 -7.67 -10.94 5.71
C LYS A 184 -6.24 -11.45 5.70
N LEU A 185 -5.63 -11.59 6.87
CA LEU A 185 -4.35 -12.25 7.05
C LEU A 185 -4.60 -13.69 7.47
N ASP A 186 -4.09 -14.66 6.72
CA ASP A 186 -4.26 -16.08 7.10
C ASP A 186 -3.16 -16.58 8.04
N LYS A 187 -3.28 -17.83 8.48
CA LYS A 187 -2.33 -18.47 9.41
C LYS A 187 -0.90 -18.61 8.87
N TYR A 188 -0.70 -18.43 7.56
CA TYR A 188 0.60 -18.44 6.90
C TYR A 188 1.12 -17.02 6.63
N LEU A 189 0.48 -16.00 7.19
CA LEU A 189 0.77 -14.58 6.98
C LEU A 189 0.47 -14.10 5.56
N GLU A 190 -0.35 -14.84 4.80
CA GLU A 190 -0.70 -14.42 3.44
C GLU A 190 -1.86 -13.43 3.46
N PHE A 191 -1.69 -12.32 2.75
CA PHE A 191 -2.75 -11.34 2.54
C PHE A 191 -3.73 -11.84 1.49
N LYS A 192 -5.01 -11.97 1.88
CA LYS A 192 -6.10 -12.27 0.96
C LYS A 192 -6.99 -11.05 0.85
N LYS A 193 -6.99 -10.41 -0.33
CA LYS A 193 -7.92 -9.31 -0.62
C LYS A 193 -9.34 -9.86 -0.62
N VAL A 194 -10.17 -9.32 0.26
CA VAL A 194 -11.57 -9.73 0.42
C VAL A 194 -12.43 -8.95 -0.57
N PHE A 195 -12.28 -7.62 -0.58
CA PHE A 195 -12.91 -6.71 -1.53
C PHE A 195 -12.24 -5.33 -1.44
N ALA A 196 -12.70 -4.39 -2.27
CA ALA A 196 -12.40 -2.98 -2.11
C ALA A 196 -13.69 -2.17 -2.16
N LEU A 197 -13.75 -1.09 -1.40
CA LEU A 197 -14.87 -0.15 -1.38
C LEU A 197 -14.38 1.25 -1.70
N GLU A 198 -14.97 1.88 -2.68
CA GLU A 198 -14.83 3.33 -2.87
C GLU A 198 -15.54 4.06 -1.71
N SER A 199 -14.79 4.43 -0.68
CA SER A 199 -15.30 5.00 0.57
C SER A 199 -15.59 6.49 0.48
N TYR A 200 -14.86 7.20 -0.39
CA TYR A 200 -15.14 8.58 -0.75
C TYR A 200 -14.99 8.75 -2.25
N TYR A 201 -15.91 9.46 -2.88
CA TYR A 201 -15.85 9.78 -4.30
C TYR A 201 -16.40 11.17 -4.56
N LYS A 202 -15.64 11.99 -5.28
CA LYS A 202 -16.11 13.29 -5.78
C LYS A 202 -16.70 13.10 -7.17
N THR A 203 -18.02 13.26 -7.28
CA THR A 203 -18.76 13.14 -8.53
C THR A 203 -18.43 14.29 -9.48
N PRO A 204 -18.26 14.02 -10.78
CA PRO A 204 -17.99 15.06 -11.76
C PRO A 204 -19.25 15.84 -12.17
N ILE A 205 -20.45 15.31 -11.89
CA ILE A 205 -21.71 15.81 -12.48
C ILE A 205 -22.32 16.97 -11.69
N ASP A 206 -22.06 17.12 -10.39
CA ASP A 206 -22.68 18.18 -9.57
C ASP A 206 -21.72 18.65 -8.45
N ASP A 207 -20.41 18.40 -8.59
CA ASP A 207 -19.37 18.58 -7.55
C ASP A 207 -19.65 17.87 -6.20
N CYS A 208 -20.67 17.00 -6.14
CA CYS A 208 -21.05 16.33 -4.91
C CYS A 208 -20.01 15.30 -4.46
N ILE A 209 -19.99 15.04 -3.15
CA ILE A 209 -19.19 14.01 -2.51
C ILE A 209 -20.10 12.88 -2.06
N ILE A 210 -19.75 11.66 -2.45
CA ILE A 210 -20.36 10.43 -1.94
C ILE A 210 -19.42 9.86 -0.90
N ARG A 211 -19.96 9.60 0.30
CA ARG A 211 -19.30 8.88 1.37
C ARG A 211 -19.96 7.53 1.55
N ARG A 212 -19.16 6.46 1.62
CA ARG A 212 -19.60 5.10 1.85
C ARG A 212 -18.90 4.53 3.07
N THR A 213 -19.69 4.10 4.05
CA THR A 213 -19.19 3.55 5.31
C THR A 213 -19.66 2.10 5.45
N LEU A 214 -18.73 1.19 5.70
CA LEU A 214 -19.06 -0.19 6.03
C LEU A 214 -19.40 -0.30 7.53
N LYS A 215 -20.59 -0.81 7.85
CA LYS A 215 -21.03 -1.14 9.21
C LYS A 215 -21.52 -2.58 9.24
N GLY A 216 -20.67 -3.48 9.74
CA GLY A 216 -20.88 -4.91 9.63
C GLY A 216 -21.00 -5.32 8.15
N ARG A 217 -22.17 -5.83 7.78
CA ARG A 217 -22.48 -6.22 6.39
C ARG A 217 -23.03 -5.10 5.52
N LYS A 218 -23.39 -3.95 6.09
CA LYS A 218 -24.06 -2.88 5.36
C LYS A 218 -23.08 -1.81 4.93
N VAL A 219 -23.12 -1.44 3.66
CA VAL A 219 -22.52 -0.21 3.15
C VAL A 219 -23.58 0.87 3.18
N ILE A 220 -23.39 1.88 4.01
CA ILE A 220 -24.25 3.05 4.10
C ILE A 220 -23.66 4.14 3.21
N SER A 221 -24.48 4.69 2.31
CA SER A 221 -24.06 5.69 1.35
C SER A 221 -24.76 7.01 1.62
N GLU A 222 -23.96 8.06 1.70
CA GLU A 222 -24.38 9.43 2.00
C GLU A 222 -23.84 10.39 0.93
N LEU A 223 -24.59 11.42 0.60
CA LEU A 223 -24.27 12.41 -0.43
C LEU A 223 -24.20 13.81 0.19
N LYS A 224 -23.26 14.62 -0.31
CA LYS A 224 -23.15 16.05 -0.01
C LYS A 224 -22.88 16.82 -1.31
N CYS A 225 -23.82 17.66 -1.75
CA CYS A 225 -23.66 18.46 -2.98
C CYS A 225 -23.27 19.92 -2.74
N ASP A 226 -23.64 20.49 -1.59
CA ASP A 226 -23.41 21.90 -1.26
C ASP A 226 -22.84 22.08 0.16
N SER A 227 -23.03 23.26 0.78
CA SER A 227 -22.71 23.53 2.19
C SER A 227 -23.53 22.72 3.19
N HIS A 228 -24.52 21.94 2.72
CA HIS A 228 -25.33 21.05 3.54
C HIS A 228 -24.53 19.86 4.09
N ASP A 229 -25.02 19.29 5.17
CA ASP A 229 -24.46 18.07 5.75
C ASP A 229 -24.72 16.85 4.87
N PHE A 230 -23.94 15.80 5.11
CA PHE A 230 -24.14 14.50 4.45
C PHE A 230 -25.55 13.98 4.71
N SER A 231 -26.28 13.68 3.63
CA SER A 231 -27.63 13.12 3.69
C SER A 231 -27.60 11.67 3.20
N PRO A 232 -28.30 10.73 3.87
CA PRO A 232 -28.34 9.35 3.44
C PRO A 232 -29.04 9.23 2.08
N VAL A 233 -28.44 8.48 1.15
CA VAL A 233 -29.03 8.19 -0.17
C VAL A 233 -29.40 6.72 -0.35
N GLY A 234 -28.88 5.84 0.52
CA GLY A 234 -29.29 4.44 0.57
C GLY A 234 -28.26 3.55 1.24
N GLU A 235 -28.51 2.24 1.16
CA GLU A 235 -27.63 1.21 1.68
C GLU A 235 -27.54 -0.01 0.76
N ALA A 236 -26.43 -0.73 0.86
CA ALA A 236 -26.25 -2.04 0.24
C ALA A 236 -25.89 -3.07 1.31
N ASP A 237 -26.58 -4.21 1.32
CA ASP A 237 -26.22 -5.35 2.17
C ASP A 237 -25.24 -6.24 1.40
N LEU A 238 -24.13 -6.58 2.04
CA LEU A 238 -23.09 -7.44 1.50
C LEU A 238 -23.26 -8.87 2.02
N GLU A 239 -22.90 -9.83 1.18
CA GLU A 239 -22.74 -11.22 1.55
C GLU A 239 -21.26 -11.60 1.46
N PHE A 240 -20.68 -11.93 2.63
CA PHE A 240 -19.31 -12.42 2.75
C PHE A 240 -19.31 -13.94 2.60
N SER A 241 -19.00 -14.40 1.38
CA SER A 241 -18.77 -15.82 1.09
C SER A 241 -17.33 -16.01 0.60
N ARG A 242 -17.06 -16.97 -0.30
CA ARG A 242 -15.75 -17.04 -1.00
C ARG A 242 -15.42 -15.75 -1.76
N ASN A 243 -16.45 -15.05 -2.24
CA ASN A 243 -16.35 -13.74 -2.85
C ASN A 243 -17.40 -12.82 -2.21
N VAL A 244 -17.07 -11.54 -2.01
CA VAL A 244 -18.05 -10.55 -1.55
C VAL A 244 -19.03 -10.26 -2.68
N ARG A 245 -20.32 -10.30 -2.36
CA ARG A 245 -21.42 -10.01 -3.30
C ARG A 245 -22.39 -9.03 -2.68
N ILE A 246 -23.09 -8.28 -3.52
CA ILE A 246 -24.18 -7.41 -3.08
C ILE A 246 -25.44 -8.28 -2.99
N LYS A 247 -25.98 -8.46 -1.78
CA LYS A 247 -27.18 -9.23 -1.52
C LYS A 247 -28.44 -8.41 -1.83
N SER A 248 -28.46 -7.15 -1.43
CA SER A 248 -29.57 -6.23 -1.72
C SER A 248 -29.09 -4.79 -1.75
N LYS A 249 -29.85 -3.94 -2.43
CA LYS A 249 -29.69 -2.48 -2.42
C LYS A 249 -31.02 -1.84 -2.05
N ASN A 250 -30.99 -0.86 -1.17
CA ASN A 250 -32.12 -0.03 -0.82
C ASN A 250 -31.75 1.44 -1.11
N SER A 251 -32.44 2.06 -2.06
CA SER A 251 -32.19 3.46 -2.43
C SER A 251 -33.30 4.33 -1.86
N ILE A 252 -32.93 5.43 -1.22
CA ILE A 252 -33.91 6.45 -0.79
C ILE A 252 -34.35 7.27 -2.01
N ASP A 253 -33.43 7.50 -2.95
CA ASP A 253 -33.66 8.17 -4.22
C ASP A 253 -33.16 7.29 -5.37
N GLU A 254 -34.05 6.94 -6.31
CA GLU A 254 -33.74 6.11 -7.47
C GLU A 254 -32.67 6.73 -8.37
N LYS A 255 -32.50 8.08 -8.38
CA LYS A 255 -31.43 8.77 -9.11
C LYS A 255 -30.04 8.27 -8.70
N TYR A 256 -29.85 7.95 -7.42
CA TYR A 256 -28.53 7.61 -6.85
C TYR A 256 -28.30 6.11 -6.67
N LYS A 257 -29.26 5.26 -7.09
CA LYS A 257 -29.19 3.81 -6.94
C LYS A 257 -27.95 3.16 -7.55
N GLY A 258 -27.49 3.72 -8.68
CA GLY A 258 -26.26 3.30 -9.35
C GLY A 258 -24.98 3.65 -8.58
N LEU A 259 -25.05 4.65 -7.69
CA LEU A 259 -23.90 5.16 -6.93
C LEU A 259 -23.82 4.58 -5.51
N LEU A 260 -24.77 3.74 -5.09
CA LEU A 260 -24.80 3.19 -3.73
C LEU A 260 -23.58 2.34 -3.38
N ILE A 261 -23.00 1.63 -4.34
CA ILE A 261 -21.78 0.86 -4.14
C ILE A 261 -21.05 0.65 -5.46
N THR A 262 -19.75 0.96 -5.45
CA THR A 262 -18.76 0.62 -6.47
C THR A 262 -17.68 -0.20 -5.75
N GLY A 263 -17.44 -1.42 -6.21
CA GLY A 263 -16.53 -2.34 -5.52
C GLY A 263 -15.98 -3.39 -6.46
N SER A 264 -14.71 -3.75 -6.25
CA SER A 264 -13.98 -4.63 -7.15
C SER A 264 -14.04 -6.10 -6.76
N GLY A 265 -14.73 -6.91 -7.57
CA GLY A 265 -14.85 -8.37 -7.41
C GLY A 265 -14.84 -9.08 -8.77
N LEU A 266 -14.60 -10.40 -8.82
CA LEU A 266 -14.42 -11.19 -10.06
C LEU A 266 -15.60 -11.16 -11.07
N ASN A 267 -16.74 -10.53 -10.73
CA ASN A 267 -17.88 -10.29 -11.62
C ASN A 267 -18.06 -8.80 -12.00
N GLU A 268 -17.05 -7.99 -11.73
CA GLU A 268 -17.02 -6.56 -12.05
C GLU A 268 -16.81 -6.29 -13.55
N THR A 269 -16.45 -7.29 -14.36
CA THR A 269 -16.33 -7.13 -15.83
C THR A 269 -17.64 -6.65 -16.47
N VAL A 270 -18.79 -7.00 -15.89
CA VAL A 270 -20.11 -6.52 -16.36
C VAL A 270 -20.41 -5.09 -15.87
N PHE A 271 -19.83 -4.66 -14.75
CA PHE A 271 -19.97 -3.29 -14.22
C PHE A 271 -18.98 -2.32 -14.91
N ILE A 272 -17.74 -2.79 -15.15
CA ILE A 272 -16.67 -2.16 -15.93
C ILE A 272 -17.08 -1.94 -17.40
N ASN A 273 -17.89 -2.83 -17.98
CA ASN A 273 -18.31 -2.72 -19.38
C ASN A 273 -19.37 -1.63 -19.66
N LYS A 274 -19.96 -0.99 -18.63
CA LYS A 274 -20.87 0.17 -18.80
C LYS A 274 -20.54 1.38 -17.94
N GLY A 275 -19.49 1.31 -17.11
CA GLY A 275 -18.99 2.41 -16.31
C GLY A 275 -17.48 2.28 -16.15
N TYR A 276 -16.76 3.03 -16.98
CA TYR A 276 -15.32 3.33 -16.94
C TYR A 276 -14.38 2.16 -16.64
N SER A 277 -13.78 1.61 -17.69
CA SER A 277 -12.55 0.81 -17.57
C SER A 277 -11.39 1.72 -17.13
N ILE A 278 -10.75 1.38 -16.02
CA ILE A 278 -9.35 1.72 -15.80
C ILE A 278 -8.62 0.41 -15.60
N ALA A 279 -7.90 -0.02 -16.64
CA ALA A 279 -6.87 -1.03 -16.49
C ALA A 279 -5.74 -0.40 -15.64
N TYR A 280 -5.31 -1.11 -14.60
CA TYR A 280 -4.00 -0.87 -13.98
C TYR A 280 -2.91 -1.54 -14.80
#